data_AF-A0A2H6AJL8-F1
#
_entry.id   AF-A0A2H6AJL8-F1
#
_cell.length_a   1.000
_cell.length_b   1.000
_cell.length_c   1.000
_cell.angle_alpha   90.00
_cell.angle_beta   90.00
_cell.angle_gamma   90.00
#
_symmetry.space_group_name_H-M   'P 1'
#
loop_
_entity.id
_entity.type
_entity.pdbx_description
1 polymer ?
#
loop_
_entity_poly.entity_id
_entity_poly.type
_entity_poly.pdbx_seq_one_letter_code
_entity_poly.pdbx_strand_id
1 'polypeptide(L)' 'MSKGNGGEGLIRFACILNILGLVLIMVAIFKLTPITLVVSITFGGILIAFSFILYIFVVIRDLRARGVI' A
#
# COMPACT_ATOMS: atom_id res chain seq x y z
N MET A 1 19.48 0.45 -22.50
CA MET A 1 18.58 -0.71 -22.68
C MET A 1 17.44 -0.56 -21.68
N SER A 2 16.24 -0.29 -22.18
CA SER A 2 15.05 0.17 -21.42
C SER A 2 14.41 -0.96 -20.60
N LYS A 3 14.47 -0.86 -19.26
CA LYS A 3 13.66 -1.65 -18.31
C LYS A 3 13.40 -0.83 -17.02
N GLY A 4 12.79 0.36 -17.15
CA GLY A 4 12.54 1.27 -16.01
C GLY A 4 11.09 1.37 -15.53
N ASN A 5 10.10 1.29 -16.44
CA ASN A 5 8.77 1.84 -16.13
C ASN A 5 7.85 0.94 -15.27
N GLY A 6 8.11 -0.38 -15.21
CA GLY A 6 7.19 -1.33 -14.54
C GLY A 6 7.24 -1.29 -13.01
N GLY A 7 8.42 -1.01 -12.43
CA GLY A 7 8.59 -0.95 -10.97
C GLY A 7 8.11 0.38 -10.38
N GLU A 8 8.44 1.50 -11.03
CA GLU A 8 8.04 2.84 -10.57
C GLU A 8 6.52 3.01 -10.54
N GLY A 9 5.80 2.49 -11.53
CA GLY A 9 4.34 2.51 -11.55
C GLY A 9 3.72 1.73 -10.38
N LEU A 10 4.28 0.56 -10.07
CA LEU A 10 3.86 -0.29 -8.95
C LEU A 10 4.14 0.36 -7.58
N ILE A 11 5.29 1.01 -7.42
CA ILE A 11 5.64 1.75 -6.20
C ILE A 11 4.70 2.94 -6.02
N ARG A 12 4.46 3.73 -7.07
CA ARG A 12 3.52 4.86 -7.03
C ARG A 12 2.11 4.39 -6.68
N PHE A 13 1.65 3.30 -7.27
CA PHE A 13 0.35 2.71 -6.97
C PHE A 13 0.26 2.23 -5.51
N ALA A 14 1.28 1.53 -5.01
CA ALA A 14 1.35 1.10 -3.61
C ALA A 14 1.34 2.29 -2.64
N CYS A 15 2.02 3.39 -2.99
CA CYS A 15 2.04 4.61 -2.20
C CYS A 15 0.66 5.28 -2.14
N ILE A 16 -0.03 5.40 -3.28
CA ILE A 16 -1.40 5.94 -3.36
C ILE A 16 -2.37 5.12 -2.51
N LEU A 17 -2.30 3.79 -2.59
CA LEU A 17 -3.08 2.87 -1.75
C LEU A 17 -2.82 3.09 -0.26
N ASN A 18 -1.57 3.31 0.12
CA ASN A 18 -1.19 3.56 1.51
C ASN A 18 -1.81 4.86 2.03
N ILE A 19 -1.68 5.95 1.26
CA ILE A 19 -2.26 7.25 1.59
C ILE A 19 -3.79 7.14 1.71
N LEU A 20 -4.45 6.46 0.77
CA LEU A 20 -5.89 6.23 0.83
C LEU A 20 -6.30 5.46 2.08
N GLY A 21 -5.60 4.38 2.42
CA GLY A 21 -5.85 3.61 3.65
C GLY A 21 -5.70 4.46 4.91
N LEU A 22 -4.65 5.28 4.97
CA LEU A 22 -4.38 6.17 6.09
C LEU A 22 -5.48 7.25 6.25
N VAL A 23 -5.89 7.87 5.14
CA VAL A 23 -6.98 8.87 5.13
C VAL A 23 -8.29 8.24 5.60
N LEU A 24 -8.59 7.00 5.16
CA LEU A 24 -9.81 6.30 5.55
C LEU A 24 -9.87 6.04 7.07
N ILE A 25 -8.72 5.67 7.66
CA ILE A 25 -8.58 5.49 9.11
C ILE A 25 -8.73 6.83 9.82
N MET A 26 -8.06 7.89 9.35
CA MET A 26 -8.15 9.22 9.96
C MET A 26 -9.58 9.77 9.95
N VAL A 27 -10.30 9.68 8.84
CA VAL A 27 -11.70 10.12 8.74
C VAL A 27 -12.59 9.41 9.76
N ALA A 28 -12.31 8.14 10.03
CA ALA A 28 -13.06 7.34 10.99
C ALA A 28 -12.80 7.75 12.45
N ILE A 29 -11.62 8.28 12.76
CA ILE A 29 -11.32 8.82 14.09
C ILE A 29 -12.16 10.07 14.36
N PHE A 30 -12.40 10.91 13.35
CA PHE A 30 -13.23 12.11 13.51
C PHE A 30 -14.74 11.83 13.56
N LYS A 31 -15.20 10.74 12.94
CA LYS A 31 -16.60 10.27 13.09
C LYS A 31 -16.70 9.29 14.27
N LEU A 32 -17.07 9.84 15.42
CA LEU A 32 -17.18 9.20 16.76
C LEU A 32 -18.11 7.96 16.86
N THR A 33 -18.67 7.45 15.77
CA THR A 33 -19.52 6.25 15.79
C THR A 33 -18.66 4.97 15.79
N PRO A 34 -18.77 4.10 16.82
CA PRO A 34 -17.89 2.94 16.98
C PRO A 34 -17.97 1.95 15.82
N ILE A 35 -19.14 1.83 15.17
CA ILE A 35 -19.32 0.98 13.98
C ILE A 35 -18.47 1.50 12.81
N THR A 36 -18.45 2.81 12.58
CA THR A 36 -17.73 3.44 11.47
C THR A 36 -16.22 3.35 11.67
N LEU A 37 -15.78 3.44 12.93
CA LEU A 37 -14.39 3.24 13.32
C LEU A 37 -13.91 1.82 13.02
N VAL A 38 -14.67 0.78 13.40
CA VAL A 38 -14.31 -0.62 13.13
C VAL A 38 -14.27 -0.90 11.62
N VAL A 39 -15.27 -0.45 10.87
CA VAL A 39 -15.33 -0.64 9.42
C VAL A 39 -14.14 0.02 8.74
N SER A 40 -13.88 1.29 9.03
CA SER A 40 -12.78 2.01 8.38
C SER A 40 -11.39 1.51 8.78
N ILE A 41 -11.18 1.09 10.03
CA ILE A 41 -9.92 0.45 10.44
C ILE A 41 -9.72 -0.86 9.68
N THR A 42 -10.77 -1.65 9.51
CA THR A 42 -10.70 -2.92 8.77
C THR A 42 -10.36 -2.69 7.30
N PHE A 43 -11.11 -1.83 6.60
CA PHE A 43 -10.86 -1.54 5.19
C PHE A 43 -9.53 -0.80 4.96
N GLY A 44 -9.23 0.21 5.78
CA GLY A 44 -7.95 0.94 5.70
C GLY A 44 -6.75 0.05 6.02
N GLY A 45 -6.88 -0.84 7.01
CA GLY A 45 -5.87 -1.84 7.35
C GLY A 45 -5.61 -2.82 6.20
N ILE A 46 -6.66 -3.28 5.51
CA ILE A 46 -6.52 -4.14 4.32
C ILE A 46 -5.78 -3.40 3.20
N LEU A 47 -6.13 -2.13 2.93
CA LEU A 47 -5.42 -1.32 1.93
C LEU A 47 -3.92 -1.17 2.26
N ILE A 48 -3.59 -0.92 3.52
CA ILE A 48 -2.20 -0.79 3.98
C ILE A 48 -1.47 -2.13 3.87
N ALA A 49 -2.09 -3.23 4.30
CA ALA A 49 -1.50 -4.57 4.18
C ALA A 49 -1.22 -4.93 2.72
N PHE A 50 -2.15 -4.62 1.81
CA PHE A 50 -1.98 -4.83 0.37
C PHE A 50 -0.84 -3.97 -0.20
N SER A 51 -0.73 -2.71 0.22
CA SER A 51 0.39 -1.83 -0.13
C SER A 51 1.74 -2.44 0.30
N PHE A 52 1.80 -3.03 1.49
CA PHE A 52 2.99 -3.71 2.00
C PHE A 52 3.40 -4.92 1.15
N ILE A 53 2.43 -5.74 0.75
CA ILE A 53 2.69 -6.91 -0.11
C ILE A 53 3.24 -6.46 -1.48
N LEU A 54 2.65 -5.43 -2.08
CA LEU A 54 3.14 -4.86 -3.34
C LEU A 54 4.59 -4.35 -3.20
N TYR A 55 4.91 -3.70 -2.08
CA TYR A 55 6.26 -3.23 -1.81
C TYR A 55 7.26 -4.38 -1.71
N ILE A 56 6.93 -5.43 -0.94
CA ILE A 56 7.77 -6.64 -0.83
C ILE A 56 7.98 -7.26 -2.21
N PHE A 57 6.93 -7.37 -3.02
CA PHE A 57 7.03 -7.92 -4.37
C PHE A 57 7.97 -7.11 -5.27
N VAL A 58 7.91 -5.77 -5.20
CA VAL A 58 8.82 -4.90 -5.94
C VAL A 58 10.26 -5.09 -5.47
N VAL A 59 10.50 -5.16 -4.15
CA VAL A 59 11.83 -5.37 -3.57
C VAL A 59 12.40 -6.72 -4.01
N ILE A 60 11.61 -7.80 -3.96
CA ILE A 60 12.04 -9.13 -4.43
C ILE A 60 12.37 -9.10 -5.93
N ARG A 61 11.55 -8.42 -6.75
CA ARG A 61 11.84 -8.24 -8.17
C ARG A 61 13.14 -7.49 -8.41
N ASP A 62 13.40 -6.43 -7.65
CA ASP A 62 14.62 -5.62 -7.78
C ASP A 62 15.87 -6.43 -7.37
N LEU A 63 15.79 -7.16 -6.25
CA LEU A 63 16.87 -8.04 -5.78
C LEU A 63 17.18 -9.17 -6.77
N ARG A 64 16.14 -9.79 -7.35
CA ARG A 64 16.30 -10.82 -8.41
C ARG A 64 16.90 -10.23 -9.67
N ALA A 65 16.49 -9.03 -10.07
CA ALA A 65 17.03 -8.36 -11.26
C ALA A 65 18.52 -7.99 -11.09
N ARG A 66 18.96 -7.74 -9.86
CA ARG A 66 20.36 -7.48 -9.51
C ARG A 66 21.19 -8.75 -9.30
N GLY A 67 20.57 -9.93 -9.34
CA GLY A 67 21.26 -11.22 -9.15
C GLY A 67 21.73 -11.48 -7.71
N VAL A 68 21.12 -10.81 -6.72
CA VAL A 68 21.41 -11.05 -5.30
C VAL A 68 20.70 -12.32 -4.80
N ILE A 69 19.55 -12.64 -5.40
CA ILE A 69 18.68 -13.81 -5.14
C ILE A 69 18.31 -14.44 -6.48
#